data_AF-M4BX40-F1
#
_entry.id   AF-M4BX40-F1
#
_cell.length_a   1.000
_cell.length_b   1.000
_cell.length_c   1.000
_cell.angle_alpha   90.00
_cell.angle_beta   90.00
_cell.angle_gamma   90.00
#
_symmetry.space_group_name_H-M   'P 1'
#
loop_
_entity.id
_entity.type
_entity.pdbx_description
1 polymer ?
#
loop_
_entity_poly.entity_id
_entity_poly.type
_entity_poly.pdbx_seq_one_letter_code
_entity_poly.pdbx_strand_id
1 'polypeptide(L)'
;MREASDTESEYEVLYPGSVATQKILSDSKFCCKFMSETDVVSDSLLRFCGSFPVRMAPLIAASLVQRFTNARFNWATKTLQSFLEVVCWTSVTYATYLLYGDVLLALEVGTFVGAMMSVCDEVVLEVVRGLARIIRNQPGGGDLLQRLGFDVPKNGKAPTDGHEITLIKNVVFGYLGVMAVRSLWENFHDVKFFALLTACTGVAFVVTAEFFSLWLPTRRVGLTLQSRFTKVGQNWLHHGIRSLVEMLCWTVSTSYLYYTTEDCWWSFRIGTLVAVGASLSSGLDHLTDVDTGCIEENEYSFWEERALDDPFMALAGRLAIVQHALKSFGRAVEATAMDMYENFAE
;
A
#
# COMPACT_ATOMS: atom_id res chain seq x y z
N MET A 1 -35.52 -31.54 -23.51
CA MET A 1 -35.55 -30.07 -23.36
C MET A 1 -34.60 -29.74 -22.23
N ARG A 2 -33.33 -29.47 -22.56
CA ARG A 2 -32.69 -28.12 -22.68
C ARG A 2 -32.54 -27.44 -21.31
N GLU A 3 -31.33 -27.44 -20.73
CA GLU A 3 -30.30 -26.34 -20.77
C GLU A 3 -30.50 -25.38 -19.56
N ALA A 4 -29.52 -24.85 -18.82
CA ALA A 4 -28.06 -24.83 -18.91
C ALA A 4 -27.39 -24.46 -17.55
N SER A 5 -26.10 -24.82 -17.44
CA SER A 5 -24.95 -24.21 -16.72
C SER A 5 -25.15 -23.20 -15.58
N ASP A 6 -24.47 -23.43 -14.46
CA ASP A 6 -23.63 -22.39 -13.84
C ASP A 6 -22.35 -22.97 -13.25
N THR A 7 -21.26 -22.26 -13.53
CA THR A 7 -19.87 -22.70 -13.42
C THR A 7 -19.20 -21.79 -12.39
N GLU A 8 -19.15 -22.20 -11.12
CA GLU A 8 -18.34 -21.52 -10.10
C GLU A 8 -17.32 -22.50 -9.54
N SER A 9 -16.25 -22.71 -10.32
CA SER A 9 -15.01 -23.31 -9.87
C SER A 9 -13.93 -22.22 -9.84
N GLU A 10 -13.89 -21.43 -8.77
CA GLU A 10 -12.76 -20.54 -8.49
C GLU A 10 -12.11 -20.91 -7.15
N TYR A 11 -11.11 -21.78 -7.25
CA TYR A 11 -9.98 -21.98 -6.35
C TYR A 11 -10.26 -22.12 -4.83
N GLU A 12 -10.91 -23.21 -4.43
CA GLU A 12 -10.55 -23.85 -3.16
C GLU A 12 -9.18 -24.55 -3.32
N VAL A 13 -8.16 -24.07 -2.60
CA VAL A 13 -6.91 -24.79 -2.43
C VAL A 13 -7.19 -26.00 -1.53
N LEU A 14 -7.60 -27.09 -2.16
CA LEU A 14 -8.22 -28.26 -1.51
C LEU A 14 -7.24 -29.22 -0.82
N TYR A 15 -5.93 -28.96 -0.80
CA TYR A 15 -4.96 -29.92 -0.24
C TYR A 15 -3.78 -29.26 0.47
N PRO A 16 -3.77 -29.23 1.82
CA PRO A 16 -2.51 -29.22 2.57
C PRO A 16 -1.85 -30.59 2.39
N GLY A 17 -0.65 -30.60 1.79
CA GLY A 17 0.15 -31.81 1.56
C GLY A 17 0.50 -32.51 2.89
N SER A 18 0.41 -33.83 2.97
CA SER A 18 1.62 -34.62 2.72
C SER A 18 1.38 -36.01 2.14
N VAL A 19 0.20 -36.62 2.30
CA VAL A 19 0.00 -38.05 1.97
C VAL A 19 -0.69 -38.28 0.61
N ALA A 20 -1.72 -37.48 0.30
CA ALA A 20 -2.48 -37.64 -0.95
C ALA A 20 -1.68 -37.20 -2.18
N THR A 21 -0.91 -36.12 -2.07
CA THR A 21 -0.01 -35.64 -3.14
C THR A 21 1.07 -36.68 -3.47
N GLN A 22 1.58 -37.37 -2.46
CA GLN A 22 2.59 -38.43 -2.63
C GLN A 22 2.01 -39.63 -3.39
N LYS A 23 0.74 -39.96 -3.14
CA LYS A 23 0.01 -41.02 -3.85
C LYS A 23 -0.30 -40.65 -5.32
N ILE A 24 -0.62 -39.39 -5.59
CA ILE A 24 -0.83 -38.88 -6.96
C ILE A 24 0.51 -38.86 -7.74
N LEU A 25 1.61 -38.52 -7.07
CA LEU A 25 2.95 -38.54 -7.65
C LEU A 25 3.43 -39.98 -7.96
N SER A 26 3.11 -40.97 -7.10
CA SER A 26 3.47 -42.37 -7.34
C SER A 26 2.67 -43.05 -8.46
N ASP A 27 1.43 -42.61 -8.70
CA ASP A 27 0.57 -43.17 -9.77
C ASP A 27 0.79 -42.50 -11.14
N SER A 28 1.55 -41.42 -11.20
CA SER A 28 1.84 -40.68 -12.43
C SER A 28 2.91 -41.41 -13.28
N LYS A 29 2.49 -42.02 -14.40
CA LYS A 29 3.40 -42.60 -15.42
C LYS A 29 4.44 -41.60 -15.95
N PHE A 30 4.15 -40.29 -15.89
CA PHE A 30 5.10 -39.24 -16.26
C PHE A 30 6.22 -39.10 -15.22
N CYS A 31 5.87 -39.07 -13.92
CA CYS A 31 6.84 -39.04 -12.83
C CYS A 31 7.68 -40.31 -12.82
N CYS A 32 7.11 -41.51 -12.88
CA CYS A 32 7.92 -42.73 -12.87
C CYS A 32 8.88 -42.87 -14.07
N LYS A 33 8.55 -42.27 -15.22
CA LYS A 33 9.36 -42.37 -16.45
C LYS A 33 10.48 -41.33 -16.53
N PHE A 34 10.26 -40.11 -16.02
CA PHE A 34 11.25 -39.03 -16.04
C PHE A 34 11.96 -38.80 -14.70
N MET A 35 11.36 -39.23 -13.60
CA MET A 35 11.90 -39.17 -12.24
C MET A 35 12.09 -40.60 -11.73
N SER A 36 12.99 -41.33 -12.39
CA SER A 36 13.51 -42.59 -11.84
C SER A 36 14.03 -42.31 -10.44
N GLU A 37 13.54 -43.08 -9.46
CA GLU A 37 13.95 -43.01 -8.07
C GLU A 37 15.49 -42.98 -7.98
N THR A 38 16.04 -42.03 -7.22
CA THR A 38 17.47 -41.86 -6.84
C THR A 38 18.44 -41.04 -7.71
N ASP A 39 17.99 -40.17 -8.60
CA ASP A 39 18.90 -39.14 -9.16
C ASP A 39 18.83 -37.80 -8.40
N VAL A 40 19.96 -37.40 -7.80
CA VAL A 40 20.17 -36.12 -7.11
C VAL A 40 19.74 -34.92 -7.98
N VAL A 41 19.84 -35.07 -9.30
CA VAL A 41 19.43 -34.08 -10.31
C VAL A 41 17.92 -33.91 -10.34
N SER A 42 17.14 -34.99 -10.24
CA SER A 42 15.67 -34.95 -10.26
C SER A 42 15.10 -34.32 -8.99
N ASP A 43 15.68 -34.61 -7.83
CA ASP A 43 15.31 -33.94 -6.57
C ASP A 43 15.71 -32.46 -6.57
N SER A 44 16.90 -32.13 -7.11
CA SER A 44 17.33 -30.73 -7.29
C SER A 44 16.41 -29.97 -8.25
N LEU A 45 15.96 -30.62 -9.32
CA LEU A 45 15.05 -30.03 -10.30
C LEU A 45 13.64 -29.86 -9.74
N LEU A 46 13.15 -30.80 -8.93
CA LEU A 46 11.90 -30.64 -8.17
C LEU A 46 11.98 -29.50 -7.15
N ARG A 47 13.09 -29.40 -6.41
CA ARG A 47 13.32 -28.28 -5.48
C ARG A 47 13.43 -26.95 -6.21
N PHE A 48 14.04 -26.93 -7.39
CA PHE A 48 14.07 -25.75 -8.26
C PHE A 48 12.67 -25.39 -8.79
N CYS A 49 11.90 -26.35 -9.31
CA CYS A 49 10.53 -26.12 -9.78
C CYS A 49 9.57 -25.74 -8.63
N GLY A 50 9.81 -26.23 -7.42
CA GLY A 50 9.11 -25.84 -6.20
C GLY A 50 9.61 -24.54 -5.59
N SER A 51 10.74 -24.01 -6.08
CA SER A 51 11.36 -22.82 -5.51
C SER A 51 10.50 -21.58 -5.77
N PHE A 52 10.54 -20.66 -4.80
CA PHE A 52 9.87 -19.36 -4.88
C PHE A 52 10.12 -18.62 -6.21
N PRO A 53 11.36 -18.50 -6.73
CA PRO A 53 11.59 -17.77 -7.98
C PRO A 53 10.93 -18.43 -9.20
N VAL A 54 10.85 -19.76 -9.26
CA VAL A 54 10.19 -20.45 -10.39
C VAL A 54 8.67 -20.31 -10.32
N ARG A 55 8.09 -20.25 -9.12
CA ARG A 55 6.66 -19.97 -8.94
C ARG A 55 6.30 -18.51 -9.20
N MET A 56 7.19 -17.58 -8.85
CA MET A 56 6.97 -16.15 -9.07
C MET A 56 7.29 -15.70 -10.49
N ALA A 57 8.22 -16.35 -11.20
CA ALA A 57 8.59 -16.00 -12.57
C ALA A 57 7.39 -15.87 -13.55
N PRO A 58 6.45 -16.83 -13.64
CA PRO A 58 5.30 -16.69 -14.54
C PRO A 58 4.35 -15.58 -14.10
N LEU A 59 4.22 -15.32 -12.79
CA LEU A 59 3.40 -14.22 -12.26
C LEU A 59 4.02 -12.87 -12.63
N ILE A 60 5.33 -12.71 -12.42
CA ILE A 60 6.11 -11.52 -12.80
C ILE A 60 6.04 -11.28 -14.31
N ALA A 61 6.17 -12.35 -15.11
CA ALA A 61 6.10 -12.24 -16.57
C ALA A 61 4.69 -11.84 -17.04
N ALA A 62 3.65 -12.49 -16.50
CA ALA A 62 2.27 -12.15 -16.83
C ALA A 62 1.93 -10.71 -16.42
N SER A 63 2.42 -10.28 -15.26
CA SER A 63 2.16 -8.96 -14.72
C SER A 63 2.89 -7.87 -15.52
N LEU A 64 4.15 -8.08 -15.91
CA LEU A 64 4.86 -7.23 -16.87
C LEU A 64 4.14 -7.14 -18.21
N VAL A 65 3.73 -8.27 -18.80
CA VAL A 65 3.01 -8.28 -20.07
C VAL A 65 1.69 -7.50 -19.94
N GLN A 66 0.96 -7.68 -18.85
CA GLN A 66 -0.25 -6.93 -18.56
C GLN A 66 0.02 -5.42 -18.41
N ARG A 67 1.16 -5.06 -17.80
CA ARG A 67 1.57 -3.66 -17.63
C ARG A 67 1.79 -2.95 -18.96
N PHE A 68 2.51 -3.59 -19.88
CA PHE A 68 2.79 -3.03 -21.19
C PHE A 68 1.60 -3.11 -22.16
N THR A 69 0.82 -4.19 -22.12
CA THR A 69 -0.28 -4.41 -23.08
C THR A 69 -1.51 -3.59 -22.72
N ASN A 70 -1.85 -3.47 -21.43
CA ASN A 70 -3.08 -2.85 -20.96
C ASN A 70 -2.85 -1.47 -20.32
N ALA A 71 -1.96 -0.65 -20.91
CA ALA A 71 -1.60 0.65 -20.36
C ALA A 71 -2.81 1.52 -20.00
N ARG A 72 -3.82 1.64 -20.89
CA ARG A 72 -5.02 2.46 -20.64
C ARG A 72 -5.79 2.02 -19.39
N PHE A 73 -5.91 0.70 -19.18
CA PHE A 73 -6.60 0.16 -18.01
C PHE A 73 -5.78 0.39 -16.73
N ASN A 74 -4.46 0.26 -16.81
CA ASN A 74 -3.56 0.52 -15.69
C ASN A 74 -3.59 1.99 -15.26
N TRP A 75 -3.62 2.93 -16.22
CA TRP A 75 -3.78 4.35 -15.92
C TRP A 75 -5.14 4.68 -15.28
N ALA A 76 -6.19 3.96 -15.63
CA ALA A 76 -7.52 4.14 -15.04
C ALA A 76 -7.65 3.54 -13.63
N THR A 77 -7.00 2.40 -13.38
CA THR A 77 -7.16 1.63 -12.12
C THR A 77 -6.04 1.86 -11.10
N LYS A 78 -4.82 2.10 -11.56
CA LYS A 78 -3.59 2.22 -10.77
C LYS A 78 -2.81 3.48 -11.16
N THR A 79 -3.50 4.62 -11.27
CA THR A 79 -2.97 5.89 -11.77
C THR A 79 -1.68 6.34 -11.07
N LEU A 80 -1.65 6.34 -9.73
CA LEU A 80 -0.45 6.74 -8.96
C LEU A 80 0.76 5.86 -9.27
N GLN A 81 0.54 4.54 -9.31
CA GLN A 81 1.60 3.59 -9.62
C GLN A 81 2.13 3.82 -11.04
N SER A 82 1.25 3.90 -12.05
CA SER A 82 1.68 4.16 -13.43
C SER A 82 2.38 5.52 -13.58
N PHE A 83 1.96 6.53 -12.82
CA PHE A 83 2.63 7.82 -12.79
C PHE A 83 4.06 7.69 -12.22
N LEU A 84 4.23 7.03 -11.09
CA LEU A 84 5.55 6.84 -10.47
C LEU A 84 6.47 5.91 -11.30
N GLU A 85 5.91 4.92 -12.01
CA GLU A 85 6.63 4.11 -12.99
C GLU A 85 7.22 4.98 -14.11
N VAL A 86 6.44 5.92 -14.66
CA VAL A 86 6.91 6.84 -15.70
C VAL A 86 7.91 7.86 -15.15
N VAL A 87 7.69 8.40 -13.95
CA VAL A 87 8.64 9.32 -13.31
C VAL A 87 9.97 8.62 -13.03
N CYS A 88 9.94 7.39 -12.53
CA CYS A 88 11.13 6.56 -12.34
C CYS A 88 11.85 6.31 -13.66
N TRP A 89 11.15 5.84 -14.69
CA TRP A 89 11.72 5.58 -16.01
C TRP A 89 12.36 6.84 -16.61
N THR A 90 11.62 7.94 -16.69
CA THR A 90 12.10 9.20 -17.28
C THR A 90 13.28 9.80 -16.51
N SER A 91 13.22 9.80 -15.17
CA SER A 91 14.30 10.36 -14.34
C SER A 91 15.59 9.55 -14.45
N VAL A 92 15.51 8.22 -14.44
CA VAL A 92 16.69 7.35 -14.57
C VAL A 92 17.26 7.41 -15.98
N THR A 93 16.43 7.42 -17.03
CA THR A 93 16.90 7.64 -18.40
C THR A 93 17.60 8.99 -18.53
N TYR A 94 17.00 10.05 -18.01
CA TYR A 94 17.57 11.40 -18.07
C TYR A 94 18.90 11.49 -17.30
N ALA A 95 18.95 10.96 -16.08
CA ALA A 95 20.15 10.87 -15.25
C ALA A 95 21.28 10.11 -15.96
N THR A 96 20.95 8.97 -16.58
CA THR A 96 21.93 8.12 -17.28
C THR A 96 22.45 8.83 -18.53
N TYR A 97 21.58 9.52 -19.27
CA TYR A 97 21.97 10.31 -20.43
C TYR A 97 22.91 11.47 -20.04
N LEU A 98 22.61 12.18 -18.95
CA LEU A 98 23.46 13.27 -18.48
C LEU A 98 24.88 12.83 -18.10
N LEU A 99 25.04 11.62 -17.57
CA LEU A 99 26.33 11.12 -17.09
C LEU A 99 27.15 10.42 -18.17
N TYR A 100 26.51 9.67 -19.07
CA TYR A 100 27.22 8.87 -20.09
C TYR A 100 27.16 9.47 -21.50
N GLY A 101 26.22 10.37 -21.79
CA GLY A 101 26.05 11.00 -23.10
C GLY A 101 25.51 10.06 -24.19
N ASP A 102 25.24 8.80 -23.88
CA ASP A 102 24.71 7.80 -24.82
C ASP A 102 23.20 7.58 -24.60
N VAL A 103 22.42 7.85 -25.64
CA VAL A 103 20.96 7.72 -25.64
C VAL A 103 20.54 6.25 -25.56
N LEU A 104 21.27 5.35 -26.22
CA LEU A 104 20.88 3.94 -26.30
C LEU A 104 21.05 3.27 -24.93
N LEU A 105 22.21 3.50 -24.29
CA LEU A 105 22.49 3.05 -22.93
C LEU A 105 21.49 3.65 -21.93
N ALA A 106 21.18 4.94 -22.04
CA ALA A 106 20.21 5.60 -21.18
C ALA A 106 18.79 5.02 -21.29
N LEU A 107 18.37 4.67 -22.50
CA LEU A 107 17.09 4.03 -22.74
C LEU A 107 17.07 2.60 -22.18
N GLU A 108 18.13 1.83 -22.39
CA GLU A 108 18.25 0.46 -21.88
C GLU A 108 18.21 0.41 -20.36
N VAL A 109 19.05 1.21 -19.69
CA VAL A 109 19.10 1.30 -18.22
C VAL A 109 17.78 1.78 -17.66
N GLY A 110 17.20 2.85 -18.21
CA GLY A 110 15.92 3.36 -17.75
C GLY A 110 14.80 2.33 -17.91
N THR A 111 14.74 1.63 -19.05
CA THR A 111 13.72 0.59 -19.30
C THR A 111 13.87 -0.57 -18.33
N PHE A 112 15.10 -1.01 -18.06
CA PHE A 112 15.36 -2.06 -17.08
C PHE A 112 14.90 -1.65 -15.67
N VAL A 113 15.21 -0.42 -15.24
CA VAL A 113 14.85 0.08 -13.92
C VAL A 113 13.34 0.34 -13.80
N GLY A 114 12.71 0.87 -14.85
CA GLY A 114 11.26 1.04 -14.90
C GLY A 114 10.50 -0.29 -14.85
N ALA A 115 10.99 -1.30 -15.57
CA ALA A 115 10.44 -2.65 -15.50
C ALA A 115 10.62 -3.25 -14.08
N MET A 116 11.82 -3.13 -13.49
CA MET A 116 12.09 -3.59 -12.13
C MET A 116 11.16 -2.94 -11.11
N MET A 117 10.96 -1.61 -11.19
CA MET A 117 10.00 -0.87 -10.36
C MET A 117 8.59 -1.46 -10.48
N SER A 118 8.09 -1.66 -11.71
CA SER A 118 6.73 -2.19 -11.93
C SER A 118 6.51 -3.57 -11.31
N VAL A 119 7.53 -4.44 -11.36
CA VAL A 119 7.49 -5.78 -10.75
C VAL A 119 7.56 -5.70 -9.22
N CYS A 120 8.51 -4.93 -8.69
CA CYS A 120 8.68 -4.78 -7.25
C CYS A 120 7.40 -4.27 -6.60
N ASP A 121 6.72 -3.32 -7.23
CA ASP A 121 5.52 -2.71 -6.70
C ASP A 121 4.36 -3.73 -6.59
N GLU A 122 4.20 -4.59 -7.60
CA GLU A 122 3.19 -5.65 -7.57
C GLU A 122 3.50 -6.75 -6.55
N VAL A 123 4.75 -7.21 -6.49
CA VAL A 123 5.17 -8.22 -5.51
C VAL A 123 4.98 -7.68 -4.09
N VAL A 124 5.38 -6.44 -3.83
CA VAL A 124 5.24 -5.83 -2.49
C VAL A 124 3.76 -5.64 -2.14
N LEU A 125 2.93 -5.17 -3.07
CA LEU A 125 1.49 -5.06 -2.85
C LEU A 125 0.83 -6.41 -2.58
N GLU A 126 1.24 -7.48 -3.28
CA GLU A 126 0.75 -8.83 -3.02
C GLU A 126 1.15 -9.34 -1.63
N VAL A 127 2.40 -9.10 -1.22
CA VAL A 127 2.89 -9.44 0.12
C VAL A 127 2.10 -8.68 1.18
N VAL A 128 1.91 -7.37 1.02
CA VAL A 128 1.15 -6.53 1.96
C VAL A 128 -0.30 -7.01 2.06
N ARG A 129 -0.94 -7.31 0.92
CA ARG A 129 -2.31 -7.88 0.90
C ARG A 129 -2.38 -9.27 1.51
N GLY A 130 -1.33 -10.08 1.35
CA GLY A 130 -1.20 -11.39 1.98
C GLY A 130 -1.13 -11.27 3.49
N LEU A 131 -0.28 -10.37 4.01
CA LEU A 131 -0.18 -10.06 5.43
C LEU A 131 -1.51 -9.54 5.99
N ALA A 132 -2.18 -8.62 5.28
CA ALA A 132 -3.48 -8.12 5.69
C ALA A 132 -4.54 -9.23 5.77
N ARG A 133 -4.55 -10.16 4.81
CA ARG A 133 -5.42 -11.35 4.84
C ARG A 133 -5.12 -12.27 6.01
N ILE A 134 -3.85 -12.49 6.33
CA ILE A 134 -3.43 -13.30 7.46
C ILE A 134 -3.90 -12.68 8.77
N ILE A 135 -3.67 -11.38 8.97
CA ILE A 135 -4.11 -10.65 10.17
C ILE A 135 -5.63 -10.73 10.30
N ARG A 136 -6.36 -10.56 9.19
CA ARG A 136 -7.82 -10.67 9.18
C ARG A 136 -8.32 -12.06 9.56
N ASN A 137 -7.63 -13.11 9.12
CA ASN A 137 -8.04 -14.49 9.37
C ASN A 137 -7.68 -15.00 10.79
N GLN A 138 -6.96 -14.22 11.59
CA GLN A 138 -6.71 -14.56 13.00
C GLN A 138 -7.94 -14.26 13.88
N PRO A 139 -8.21 -15.09 14.91
CA PRO A 139 -9.30 -14.84 15.85
C PRO A 139 -9.07 -13.49 16.56
N GLY A 140 -10.05 -12.59 16.45
CA GLY A 140 -9.95 -11.22 16.99
C GLY A 140 -9.14 -10.22 16.14
N GLY A 141 -8.53 -10.64 15.04
CA GLY A 141 -7.74 -9.76 14.17
C GLY A 141 -8.57 -8.69 13.46
N GLY A 142 -9.82 -9.01 13.10
CA GLY A 142 -10.78 -8.05 12.56
C GLY A 142 -11.14 -6.94 13.55
N ASP A 143 -11.41 -7.27 14.82
CA ASP A 143 -11.68 -6.29 15.87
C ASP A 143 -10.45 -5.42 16.16
N LEU A 144 -9.25 -6.02 16.15
CA LEU A 144 -8.00 -5.28 16.34
C LEU A 144 -7.75 -4.29 15.19
N LEU A 145 -7.93 -4.72 13.94
CA LEU A 145 -7.83 -3.86 12.76
C LEU A 145 -8.84 -2.70 12.83
N GLN A 146 -10.08 -2.98 13.24
CA GLN A 146 -11.10 -1.95 13.42
C GLN A 146 -10.74 -0.98 14.55
N ARG A 147 -10.21 -1.46 15.69
CA ARG A 147 -9.70 -0.62 16.79
C ARG A 147 -8.50 0.23 16.40
N LEU A 148 -7.64 -0.28 15.52
CA LEU A 148 -6.54 0.49 14.93
C LEU A 148 -7.03 1.51 13.88
N GLY A 149 -8.32 1.49 13.55
CA GLY A 149 -8.93 2.39 12.58
C GLY A 149 -8.70 1.95 11.14
N PHE A 150 -8.46 0.67 10.85
CA PHE A 150 -8.48 0.16 9.48
C PHE A 150 -9.90 -0.16 9.05
N ASP A 151 -10.21 0.15 7.79
CA ASP A 151 -11.47 -0.24 7.18
C ASP A 151 -11.42 -1.72 6.80
N VAL A 152 -12.11 -2.57 7.58
CA VAL A 152 -12.22 -4.01 7.32
C VAL A 152 -13.60 -4.29 6.72
N PRO A 153 -13.71 -4.52 5.40
CA PRO A 153 -14.99 -4.89 4.79
C PRO A 153 -15.51 -6.21 5.37
N LYS A 154 -16.70 -6.17 5.99
CA LYS A 154 -17.39 -7.38 6.49
C LYS A 154 -17.73 -8.39 5.37
N ASN A 155 -17.87 -7.94 4.12
CA ASN A 155 -18.30 -8.77 2.98
C ASN A 155 -17.21 -9.08 1.94
N GLY A 156 -15.92 -8.87 2.25
CA GLY A 156 -14.82 -9.16 1.32
C GLY A 156 -14.72 -8.25 0.09
N LYS A 157 -15.77 -7.49 -0.24
CA LYS A 157 -15.73 -6.36 -1.17
C LYS A 157 -15.20 -5.14 -0.41
N ALA A 158 -14.00 -4.68 -0.76
CA ALA A 158 -13.44 -3.42 -0.25
C ALA A 158 -14.52 -2.32 -0.32
N PRO A 159 -14.88 -1.63 0.79
CA PRO A 159 -15.96 -0.67 0.78
C PRO A 159 -15.39 0.62 0.22
N THR A 160 -15.33 0.68 -1.10
CA THR A 160 -15.64 1.84 -1.96
C THR A 160 -15.07 1.57 -3.33
N ASP A 161 -15.93 1.72 -4.34
CA ASP A 161 -15.52 2.19 -5.67
C ASP A 161 -14.66 3.45 -5.46
N GLY A 162 -13.33 3.23 -5.45
CA GLY A 162 -12.30 4.16 -4.99
C GLY A 162 -12.07 5.37 -5.90
N HIS A 163 -13.09 5.83 -6.63
CA HIS A 163 -12.95 6.97 -7.53
C HIS A 163 -12.91 8.30 -6.79
N GLU A 164 -13.45 8.36 -5.57
CA GLU A 164 -13.37 9.59 -4.77
C GLU A 164 -11.92 9.78 -4.29
N ILE A 165 -11.35 8.98 -3.38
CA ILE A 165 -10.03 9.30 -2.77
C ILE A 165 -8.84 9.27 -3.75
N THR A 166 -9.00 8.67 -4.93
CA THR A 166 -7.91 8.54 -5.91
C THR A 166 -7.35 9.87 -6.35
N LEU A 167 -8.15 10.92 -6.49
CA LEU A 167 -7.66 12.19 -7.04
C LEU A 167 -6.67 12.87 -6.08
N ILE A 168 -7.05 13.06 -4.81
CA ILE A 168 -6.15 13.70 -3.85
C ILE A 168 -4.93 12.82 -3.54
N LYS A 169 -5.11 11.49 -3.49
CA LYS A 169 -4.03 10.52 -3.34
C LYS A 169 -3.01 10.67 -4.46
N ASN A 170 -3.47 10.67 -5.72
CA ASN A 170 -2.61 10.76 -6.90
C ASN A 170 -1.84 12.08 -6.92
N VAL A 171 -2.49 13.21 -6.59
CA VAL A 171 -1.85 14.53 -6.60
C VAL A 171 -0.80 14.64 -5.51
N VAL A 172 -1.13 14.29 -4.27
CA VAL A 172 -0.21 14.43 -3.12
C VAL A 172 0.98 13.50 -3.26
N PHE A 173 0.74 12.20 -3.46
CA PHE A 173 1.82 11.22 -3.56
C PHE A 173 2.58 11.32 -4.89
N GLY A 174 1.92 11.74 -5.97
CA GLY A 174 2.60 12.04 -7.23
C GLY A 174 3.57 13.22 -7.07
N TYR A 175 3.14 14.31 -6.44
CA TYR A 175 4.01 15.46 -6.16
C TYR A 175 5.17 15.08 -5.23
N LEU A 176 4.90 14.38 -4.13
CA LEU A 176 5.94 13.92 -3.19
C LEU A 176 6.93 12.97 -3.89
N GLY A 177 6.46 12.09 -4.77
CA GLY A 177 7.31 11.23 -5.59
C GLY A 177 8.26 12.02 -6.47
N VAL A 178 7.77 13.02 -7.21
CA VAL A 178 8.63 13.87 -8.06
C VAL A 178 9.63 14.66 -7.23
N MET A 179 9.19 15.24 -6.10
CA MET A 179 10.08 15.97 -5.19
C MET A 179 11.16 15.07 -4.60
N ALA A 180 10.83 13.84 -4.22
CA ALA A 180 11.79 12.88 -3.71
C ALA A 180 12.81 12.48 -4.77
N VAL A 181 12.38 12.21 -6.00
CA VAL A 181 13.29 11.90 -7.12
C VAL A 181 14.23 13.07 -7.41
N ARG A 182 13.71 14.30 -7.40
CA ARG A 182 14.55 15.50 -7.53
C ARG A 182 15.59 15.58 -6.40
N SER A 183 15.15 15.40 -5.16
CA SER A 183 16.03 15.42 -3.99
C SER A 183 17.09 14.31 -4.06
N LEU A 184 16.73 13.12 -4.55
CA LEU A 184 17.68 12.02 -4.73
C LEU A 184 18.74 12.37 -5.77
N TRP A 185 18.35 13.00 -6.87
CA TRP A 185 19.30 13.43 -7.91
C TRP A 185 20.28 14.49 -7.42
N GLU A 186 19.79 15.47 -6.64
CA GLU A 186 20.64 16.53 -6.08
C GLU A 186 21.69 15.98 -5.09
N ASN A 187 21.42 14.86 -4.41
CA ASN A 187 22.31 14.27 -3.42
C ASN A 187 23.18 13.12 -3.96
N PHE A 188 22.67 12.32 -4.90
CA PHE A 188 23.32 11.11 -5.40
C PHE A 188 23.58 11.20 -6.90
N HIS A 189 24.84 11.43 -7.27
CA HIS A 189 25.29 11.54 -8.66
C HIS A 189 25.77 10.19 -9.25
N ASP A 190 25.56 9.07 -8.55
CA ASP A 190 25.82 7.73 -9.09
C ASP A 190 24.51 7.11 -9.59
N VAL A 191 24.47 6.77 -10.88
CA VAL A 191 23.30 6.19 -11.57
C VAL A 191 22.80 4.93 -10.87
N LYS A 192 23.69 4.08 -10.34
CA LYS A 192 23.29 2.79 -9.76
C LYS A 192 22.50 3.00 -8.47
N PHE A 193 23.03 3.85 -7.59
CA PHE A 193 22.36 4.19 -6.33
C PHE A 193 21.11 5.02 -6.58
N PHE A 194 21.17 5.98 -7.51
CA PHE A 194 20.02 6.80 -7.90
C PHE A 194 18.87 5.94 -8.44
N ALA A 195 19.16 4.99 -9.34
CA ALA A 195 18.17 4.09 -9.92
C ALA A 195 17.53 3.19 -8.86
N LEU A 196 18.34 2.58 -7.98
CA LEU A 196 17.84 1.71 -6.92
C LEU A 196 16.97 2.50 -5.91
N LEU A 197 17.45 3.65 -5.45
CA LEU A 197 16.72 4.48 -4.50
C LEU A 197 15.43 5.01 -5.11
N THR A 198 15.46 5.46 -6.35
CA THR A 198 14.26 5.95 -7.06
C THR A 198 13.20 4.86 -7.19
N ALA A 199 13.60 3.62 -7.54
CA ALA A 199 12.69 2.48 -7.55
C ALA A 199 12.14 2.18 -6.14
N CYS A 200 13.00 2.07 -5.12
CA CYS A 200 12.56 1.81 -3.75
C CYS A 200 11.61 2.89 -3.21
N THR A 201 11.90 4.16 -3.49
CA THR A 201 11.08 5.31 -3.11
C THR A 201 9.72 5.29 -3.82
N GLY A 202 9.69 4.96 -5.12
CA GLY A 202 8.46 4.74 -5.85
C GLY A 202 7.57 3.69 -5.18
N VAL A 203 8.14 2.52 -4.85
CA VAL A 203 7.41 1.44 -4.18
C VAL A 203 6.89 1.87 -2.82
N ALA A 204 7.77 2.50 -2.02
CA ALA A 204 7.40 2.97 -0.70
C ALA A 204 6.21 3.96 -0.74
N PHE A 205 6.18 4.87 -1.72
CA PHE A 205 5.07 5.81 -1.86
C PHE A 205 3.77 5.14 -2.30
N VAL A 206 3.81 4.19 -3.23
CA VAL A 206 2.59 3.45 -3.62
C VAL A 206 2.04 2.67 -2.44
N VAL A 207 2.89 1.94 -1.72
CA VAL A 207 2.48 1.16 -0.55
C VAL A 207 1.91 2.06 0.55
N THR A 208 2.57 3.19 0.81
CA THR A 208 2.12 4.15 1.84
C THR A 208 0.80 4.82 1.43
N ALA A 209 0.62 5.13 0.15
CA ALA A 209 -0.62 5.71 -0.37
C ALA A 209 -1.80 4.72 -0.25
N GLU A 210 -1.58 3.45 -0.58
CA GLU A 210 -2.58 2.39 -0.38
C GLU A 210 -2.87 2.18 1.11
N PHE A 211 -1.85 2.17 1.97
CA PHE A 211 -2.01 2.08 3.42
C PHE A 211 -2.84 3.24 4.00
N PHE A 212 -2.55 4.48 3.60
CA PHE A 212 -3.33 5.66 4.01
C PHE A 212 -4.76 5.65 3.48
N SER A 213 -5.01 5.00 2.34
CA SER A 213 -6.36 4.82 1.81
C SER A 213 -7.17 3.81 2.63
N LEU A 214 -6.49 2.82 3.23
CA LEU A 214 -7.09 1.81 4.10
C LEU A 214 -7.31 2.31 5.54
N TRP A 215 -6.53 3.29 5.98
CA TRP A 215 -6.62 3.85 7.32
C TRP A 215 -7.75 4.90 7.42
N LEU A 216 -8.79 4.59 8.20
CA LEU A 216 -10.02 5.39 8.34
C LEU A 216 -9.76 6.87 8.70
N PRO A 217 -8.84 7.22 9.63
CA PRO A 217 -8.58 8.63 9.94
C PRO A 217 -8.07 9.40 8.73
N THR A 218 -7.06 8.86 8.04
CA THR A 218 -6.47 9.50 6.86
C THR A 218 -7.43 9.53 5.69
N ARG A 219 -8.23 8.47 5.52
CA ARG A 219 -9.31 8.42 4.52
C ARG A 219 -10.36 9.50 4.76
N ARG A 220 -10.82 9.72 6.00
CA ARG A 220 -11.77 10.80 6.33
C ARG A 220 -11.20 12.18 5.98
N VAL A 221 -9.94 12.40 6.33
CA VAL A 221 -9.20 13.63 5.99
C VAL A 221 -9.16 13.82 4.48
N GLY A 222 -8.77 12.79 3.74
CA GLY A 222 -8.67 12.82 2.28
C GLY A 222 -10.02 13.09 1.58
N LEU A 223 -11.09 12.41 1.99
CA LEU A 223 -12.44 12.63 1.46
C LEU A 223 -12.95 14.04 1.75
N THR A 224 -12.76 14.52 2.98
CA THR A 224 -13.17 15.87 3.37
C THR A 224 -12.44 16.89 2.50
N LEU A 225 -11.10 16.82 2.41
CA LEU A 225 -10.31 17.74 1.59
C LEU A 225 -10.72 17.68 0.12
N GLN A 226 -10.88 16.49 -0.43
CA GLN A 226 -11.27 16.34 -1.83
C GLN A 226 -12.68 16.90 -2.09
N SER A 227 -13.63 16.67 -1.21
CA SER A 227 -14.97 17.25 -1.28
C SER A 227 -14.90 18.79 -1.28
N ARG A 228 -14.04 19.37 -0.45
CA ARG A 228 -13.81 20.83 -0.38
C ARG A 228 -13.26 21.40 -1.68
N PHE A 229 -12.32 20.71 -2.34
CA PHE A 229 -11.71 21.17 -3.61
C PHE A 229 -12.54 20.87 -4.87
N THR A 230 -13.27 19.77 -4.91
CA THR A 230 -13.99 19.34 -6.12
C THR A 230 -15.40 19.90 -6.21
N LYS A 231 -16.08 20.10 -5.07
CA LYS A 231 -17.47 20.58 -4.98
C LYS A 231 -17.56 22.02 -4.47
N VAL A 232 -16.63 22.88 -4.92
CA VAL A 232 -16.53 24.28 -4.45
C VAL A 232 -17.87 25.01 -4.58
N GLY A 233 -18.52 24.95 -5.76
CA GLY A 233 -19.80 25.65 -5.97
C GLY A 233 -20.92 25.23 -5.01
N GLN A 234 -21.03 23.93 -4.71
CA GLN A 234 -22.03 23.44 -3.76
C GLN A 234 -21.68 23.83 -2.32
N ASN A 235 -20.39 23.78 -1.96
CA ASN A 235 -19.92 24.20 -0.64
C ASN A 235 -20.17 25.69 -0.37
N TRP A 236 -19.98 26.56 -1.37
CA TRP A 236 -20.29 27.98 -1.23
C TRP A 236 -21.79 28.26 -1.02
N LEU A 237 -22.66 27.48 -1.68
CA LEU A 237 -24.11 27.62 -1.54
C LEU A 237 -24.62 27.14 -0.18
N HIS A 238 -24.12 26.02 0.32
CA HIS A 238 -24.60 25.43 1.59
C HIS A 238 -23.87 25.97 2.82
N HIS A 239 -22.58 26.34 2.68
CA HIS A 239 -21.70 26.69 3.79
C HIS A 239 -20.84 27.94 3.50
N GLY A 240 -21.47 28.99 2.95
CA GLY A 240 -20.77 30.19 2.49
C GLY A 240 -19.89 30.88 3.53
N ILE A 241 -20.34 31.03 4.78
CA ILE A 241 -19.56 31.70 5.84
C ILE A 241 -18.30 30.89 6.18
N ARG A 242 -18.41 29.56 6.28
CA ARG A 242 -17.27 28.68 6.55
C ARG A 242 -16.24 28.75 5.42
N SER A 243 -16.68 28.58 4.17
CA SER A 243 -15.78 28.64 3.02
C SER A 243 -15.15 30.02 2.84
N LEU A 244 -15.84 31.10 3.23
CA LEU A 244 -15.27 32.44 3.30
C LEU A 244 -14.15 32.52 4.34
N VAL A 245 -14.34 31.98 5.54
CA VAL A 245 -13.30 31.94 6.60
C VAL A 245 -12.09 31.11 6.14
N GLU A 246 -12.30 29.95 5.52
CA GLU A 246 -11.22 29.11 4.98
C GLU A 246 -10.41 29.86 3.91
N MET A 247 -11.08 30.57 3.00
CA MET A 247 -10.42 31.38 1.96
C MET A 247 -9.72 32.62 2.52
N LEU A 248 -10.31 33.28 3.52
CA LEU A 248 -9.66 34.39 4.22
C LEU A 248 -8.42 33.91 4.98
N CYS A 249 -8.50 32.74 5.63
CA CYS A 249 -7.36 32.14 6.31
C CYS A 249 -6.22 31.86 5.33
N TRP A 250 -6.54 31.30 4.15
CA TRP A 250 -5.55 31.08 3.09
C TRP A 250 -4.94 32.37 2.54
N THR A 251 -5.78 33.37 2.21
CA THR A 251 -5.32 34.64 1.64
C THR A 251 -4.51 35.47 2.63
N VAL A 252 -4.94 35.55 3.89
CA VAL A 252 -4.22 36.29 4.95
C VAL A 252 -2.90 35.60 5.27
N SER A 253 -2.88 34.27 5.43
CA SER A 253 -1.63 33.54 5.71
C SER A 253 -0.64 33.66 4.56
N THR A 254 -1.08 33.47 3.31
CA THR A 254 -0.21 33.60 2.12
C THR A 254 0.28 35.04 1.95
N SER A 255 -0.57 36.05 2.14
CA SER A 255 -0.16 37.45 2.01
C SER A 255 0.84 37.85 3.10
N TYR A 256 0.60 37.42 4.34
CA TYR A 256 1.50 37.67 5.47
C TYR A 256 2.87 37.02 5.26
N LEU A 257 2.89 35.75 4.85
CA LEU A 257 4.12 35.03 4.59
C LEU A 257 4.87 35.60 3.40
N TYR A 258 4.17 36.02 2.34
CA TYR A 258 4.80 36.66 1.19
C TYR A 258 5.47 37.99 1.58
N TYR A 259 4.82 38.80 2.41
CA TYR A 259 5.39 40.04 2.92
C TYR A 259 6.62 39.80 3.82
N THR A 260 6.67 38.66 4.51
CA THR A 260 7.74 38.34 5.45
C THR A 260 8.96 37.69 4.77
N THR A 261 8.73 36.80 3.81
CA THR A 261 9.81 36.02 3.18
C THR A 261 10.20 36.49 1.79
N GLU A 262 9.44 37.40 1.16
CA GLU A 262 9.59 37.85 -0.25
C GLU A 262 9.53 36.71 -1.30
N ASP A 263 9.45 35.45 -0.86
CA ASP A 263 9.37 34.25 -1.67
C ASP A 263 7.92 33.82 -1.90
N CYS A 264 7.43 34.05 -3.12
CA CYS A 264 6.07 33.70 -3.54
C CYS A 264 5.79 32.18 -3.43
N TRP A 265 6.73 31.34 -3.86
CA TRP A 265 6.56 29.88 -3.86
C TRP A 265 6.53 29.27 -2.45
N TRP A 266 7.38 29.75 -1.55
CA TRP A 266 7.42 29.26 -0.19
C TRP A 266 6.18 29.70 0.58
N SER A 267 5.79 30.96 0.42
CA SER A 267 4.56 31.51 0.98
C SER A 267 3.32 30.73 0.54
N PHE A 268 3.19 30.44 -0.76
CA PHE A 268 2.06 29.67 -1.28
C PHE A 268 1.98 28.26 -0.65
N ARG A 269 3.11 27.56 -0.54
CA ARG A 269 3.16 26.22 0.08
C ARG A 269 2.68 26.24 1.52
N ILE A 270 3.24 27.13 2.34
CA ILE A 270 2.87 27.22 3.75
C ILE A 270 1.43 27.73 3.91
N GLY A 271 1.00 28.71 3.09
CA GLY A 271 -0.37 29.20 3.06
C GLY A 271 -1.37 28.07 2.75
N THR A 272 -1.08 27.21 1.77
CA THR A 272 -1.93 26.04 1.48
C THR A 272 -1.98 25.04 2.64
N LEU A 273 -0.89 24.83 3.39
CA LEU A 273 -0.89 23.97 4.58
C LEU A 273 -1.77 24.55 5.69
N VAL A 274 -1.71 25.85 5.91
CA VAL A 274 -2.57 26.55 6.87
C VAL A 274 -4.04 26.42 6.47
N ALA A 275 -4.36 26.58 5.18
CA ALA A 275 -5.72 26.43 4.68
C ALA A 275 -6.25 24.99 4.82
N VAL A 276 -5.42 23.99 4.56
CA VAL A 276 -5.73 22.59 4.83
C VAL A 276 -6.03 22.39 6.32
N GLY A 277 -5.17 22.89 7.21
CA GLY A 277 -5.41 22.84 8.66
C GLY A 277 -6.71 23.50 9.09
N ALA A 278 -7.00 24.70 8.56
CA ALA A 278 -8.25 25.41 8.83
C ALA A 278 -9.47 24.61 8.34
N SER A 279 -9.42 24.05 7.14
CA SER A 279 -10.51 23.24 6.58
C SER A 279 -10.78 21.96 7.38
N LEU A 280 -9.73 21.34 7.95
CA LEU A 280 -9.86 20.17 8.81
C LEU A 280 -10.38 20.53 10.21
N SER A 281 -9.96 21.67 10.75
CA SER A 281 -10.47 22.19 12.03
C SER A 281 -11.94 22.55 11.99
N SER A 282 -12.47 22.88 10.80
CA SER A 282 -13.88 23.23 10.61
C SER A 282 -14.84 22.03 10.57
N GLY A 283 -14.35 20.81 10.82
CA GLY A 283 -15.15 19.59 10.95
C GLY A 283 -14.91 18.59 9.81
N LEU A 284 -14.82 17.32 10.18
CA LEU A 284 -14.71 16.20 9.24
C LEU A 284 -16.10 15.78 8.76
N ASP A 285 -16.24 15.52 7.46
CA ASP A 285 -17.49 15.03 6.89
C ASP A 285 -17.81 13.61 7.43
N HIS A 286 -19.08 13.33 7.71
CA HIS A 286 -19.51 12.05 8.28
C HIS A 286 -19.55 10.96 7.19
N LEU A 287 -18.86 9.83 7.43
CA LEU A 287 -18.87 8.67 6.54
C LEU A 287 -20.18 7.89 6.73
N THR A 288 -21.04 7.88 5.72
CA THR A 288 -22.32 7.15 5.73
C THR A 288 -22.18 5.62 5.80
N ASP A 289 -20.99 5.07 5.49
CA ASP A 289 -20.77 3.63 5.36
C ASP A 289 -20.48 2.90 6.69
N VAL A 290 -20.26 3.63 7.79
CA VAL A 290 -19.84 3.03 9.07
C VAL A 290 -21.02 2.69 10.00
N ASP A 291 -22.19 3.31 9.80
CA ASP A 291 -23.25 3.34 10.83
C ASP A 291 -24.37 2.30 10.68
N THR A 292 -24.36 1.44 9.66
CA THR A 292 -25.51 0.55 9.36
C THR A 292 -25.45 -0.85 9.97
N GLY A 293 -24.58 -1.16 10.94
CA GLY A 293 -24.37 -2.55 11.38
C GLY A 293 -24.04 -2.80 12.84
N CYS A 294 -24.27 -1.84 13.74
CA CYS A 294 -24.32 -2.12 15.17
C CYS A 294 -25.70 -2.71 15.51
N ILE A 295 -25.84 -4.03 15.38
CA ILE A 295 -26.74 -4.94 16.12
C ILE A 295 -26.73 -6.29 15.34
N GLU A 296 -25.95 -7.27 15.80
CA GLU A 296 -26.36 -8.67 16.06
C GLU A 296 -25.14 -9.59 16.31
N GLU A 297 -25.42 -10.72 16.96
CA GLU A 297 -24.63 -11.41 17.99
C GLU A 297 -23.50 -12.34 17.54
N ASN A 298 -22.71 -12.71 18.54
CA ASN A 298 -21.73 -13.80 18.59
C ASN A 298 -22.29 -15.15 18.14
N GLU A 299 -21.71 -15.74 17.10
CA GLU A 299 -21.58 -17.18 16.98
C GLU A 299 -20.22 -17.45 16.33
N TYR A 300 -19.28 -18.08 17.03
CA TYR A 300 -18.28 -19.03 16.49
C TYR A 300 -17.33 -19.47 17.65
N SER A 301 -17.87 -20.20 18.63
CA SER A 301 -17.06 -20.88 19.67
C SER A 301 -16.61 -22.29 19.26
N PHE A 302 -16.75 -22.68 17.99
CA PHE A 302 -16.53 -24.06 17.55
C PHE A 302 -15.08 -24.37 17.15
N TRP A 303 -14.29 -23.36 16.78
CA TRP A 303 -12.94 -23.55 16.23
C TRP A 303 -11.80 -23.39 17.25
N GLU A 304 -12.14 -23.14 18.51
CA GLU A 304 -11.19 -22.81 19.57
C GLU A 304 -10.31 -24.00 20.01
N GLU A 305 -10.68 -25.24 19.66
CA GLU A 305 -10.06 -26.44 20.23
C GLU A 305 -9.10 -27.21 19.30
N ARG A 306 -8.82 -26.74 18.07
CA ARG A 306 -8.10 -27.54 17.06
C ARG A 306 -6.79 -27.00 16.48
N ALA A 307 -6.27 -25.86 16.94
CA ALA A 307 -5.14 -25.18 16.27
C ALA A 307 -3.84 -25.10 17.09
N LEU A 308 -3.42 -26.17 17.75
CA LEU A 308 -2.30 -26.16 18.70
C LEU A 308 -0.93 -26.66 18.21
N ASP A 309 -0.77 -27.12 16.95
CA ASP A 309 0.47 -27.82 16.53
C ASP A 309 1.20 -27.24 15.29
N ASP A 310 1.24 -25.91 15.10
CA ASP A 310 1.95 -25.32 13.95
C ASP A 310 3.20 -24.49 14.35
N PRO A 311 4.42 -24.79 13.84
CA PRO A 311 5.64 -24.04 14.13
C PRO A 311 5.59 -22.53 13.83
N PHE A 312 4.65 -22.08 12.98
CA PHE A 312 4.43 -20.65 12.71
C PHE A 312 3.73 -19.92 13.87
N MET A 313 2.91 -20.60 14.68
CA MET A 313 2.29 -20.02 15.88
C MET A 313 3.32 -19.81 17.01
N ALA A 314 4.37 -20.62 17.07
CA ALA A 314 5.48 -20.40 17.99
C ALA A 314 6.27 -19.12 17.65
N LEU A 315 6.41 -18.80 16.36
CA LEU A 315 7.05 -17.56 15.91
C LEU A 315 6.16 -16.33 16.17
N ALA A 316 4.85 -16.45 15.93
CA ALA A 316 3.87 -15.41 16.26
C ALA A 316 3.77 -15.15 17.77
N GLY A 317 3.81 -16.21 18.59
CA GLY A 317 3.85 -16.09 20.06
C GLY A 317 5.11 -15.38 20.56
N ARG A 318 6.27 -15.65 19.94
CA ARG A 318 7.51 -14.91 20.26
C ARG A 318 7.46 -13.44 19.84
N LEU A 319 6.84 -13.12 18.70
CA LEU A 319 6.63 -11.74 18.26
C LEU A 319 5.65 -10.99 19.17
N ALA A 320 4.61 -11.67 19.68
CA ALA A 320 3.67 -11.09 20.65
C ALA A 320 4.34 -10.78 22.00
N ILE A 321 5.27 -11.63 22.45
CA ILE A 321 6.08 -11.38 23.67
C ILE A 321 6.98 -10.15 23.47
N VAL A 322 7.62 -10.01 22.30
CA VAL A 322 8.43 -8.84 21.94
C VAL A 322 7.58 -7.56 21.90
N GLN A 323 6.36 -7.65 21.34
CA GLN A 323 5.42 -6.53 21.30
C GLN A 323 4.94 -6.12 22.70
N HIS A 324 4.69 -7.09 23.59
CA HIS A 324 4.34 -6.81 24.99
C HIS A 324 5.50 -6.18 25.76
N ALA A 325 6.74 -6.60 25.50
CA ALA A 325 7.94 -6.00 26.09
C ALA A 325 8.18 -4.57 25.60
N LEU A 326 7.95 -4.29 24.31
CA LEU A 326 8.01 -2.94 23.75
C LEU A 326 6.93 -2.02 24.33
N LYS A 327 5.72 -2.55 24.54
CA LYS A 327 4.61 -1.80 25.12
C LYS A 327 4.80 -1.51 26.62
N SER A 328 5.38 -2.45 27.37
CA SER A 328 5.73 -2.22 28.77
C SER A 328 6.88 -1.22 28.91
N PHE A 329 7.88 -1.29 28.02
CA PHE A 329 8.96 -0.31 27.95
C PHE A 329 8.44 1.09 27.60
N GLY A 330 7.55 1.22 26.61
CA GLY A 330 6.93 2.49 26.25
C GLY A 330 6.15 3.12 27.40
N ARG A 331 5.39 2.31 28.16
CA ARG A 331 4.68 2.78 29.36
C ARG A 331 5.61 3.17 30.51
N ALA A 332 6.74 2.48 30.68
CA ALA A 332 7.74 2.84 31.67
C ALA A 332 8.41 4.19 31.33
N VAL A 333 8.71 4.42 30.06
CA VAL A 333 9.24 5.70 29.56
C VAL A 333 8.21 6.82 29.73
N GLU A 334 6.94 6.57 29.42
CA GLU A 334 5.84 7.53 29.59
C GLU A 334 5.63 7.89 31.07
N ALA A 335 5.66 6.92 31.98
CA ALA A 335 5.56 7.15 33.41
C ALA A 335 6.76 7.95 33.96
N THR A 336 7.97 7.65 33.49
CA THR A 336 9.18 8.41 33.88
C THR A 336 9.15 9.83 33.33
N ALA A 337 8.61 10.03 32.12
CA ALA A 337 8.45 11.35 31.52
C ALA A 337 7.39 12.19 32.24
N MET A 338 6.29 11.58 32.70
CA MET A 338 5.27 12.28 33.50
C MET A 338 5.76 12.62 34.91
N ASP A 339 6.51 11.72 35.56
CA ASP A 339 7.13 11.98 36.87
C ASP A 339 8.19 13.11 36.80
N MET A 340 8.94 13.19 35.70
CA MET A 340 9.82 14.35 35.45
C MET A 340 9.03 15.64 35.22
N TYR A 341 7.84 15.58 34.62
CA TYR A 341 7.03 16.77 34.35
C TYR A 341 6.35 17.31 35.61
N GLU A 342 5.92 16.44 36.52
CA GLU A 342 5.30 16.82 37.80
C GLU A 342 6.33 17.39 38.80
N ASN A 343 7.56 16.84 38.84
CA ASN A 343 8.64 17.34 39.71
C ASN A 343 9.28 18.66 39.23
N PHE A 344 8.95 19.15 38.04
CA PHE A 344 9.37 20.48 37.55
C PHE A 344 8.37 21.59 37.88
N ALA A 345 7.21 21.25 38.45
CA ALA A 345 6.13 22.18 38.80
C ALA A 345 6.09 22.56 40.29
N GLU A 346 6.99 22.02 41.12
CA GLU A 346 7.39 22.52 42.44
C GLU A 346 8.75 23.25 42.33
#